data_AF-A0A4R2SYY5-F1
#
_entry.id   AF-A0A4R2SYY5-F1
#
_cell.length_a   1.000
_cell.length_b   1.000
_cell.length_c   1.000
_cell.angle_alpha   90.00
_cell.angle_beta   90.00
_cell.angle_gamma   90.00
#
_symmetry.space_group_name_H-M   'P 1'
#
loop_
_entity.id
_entity.type
_entity.pdbx_description
1 polymer ?
#
loop_
_entity_poly.entity_id
_entity_poly.type
_entity_poly.pdbx_seq_one_letter_code
_entity_poly.pdbx_strand_id
1 'polypeptide(L)'
;MNKFIKIAAVALFSLFVAACNKADPKADFKKLTDWSVAQQQAQLDLQKLQLELQQKVATQDLAQIEPTLDQFNTKIAEMQKSLEAVDVKSPEIKALKDKMISTWNASKDLMIDGLNAMKNPQSIDQKALMEKTQNAVKSAEELQKLQVELQQKFGQ
;
A
#
# COMPACT_ATOMS: atom_id res chain seq x y z
N MET A 1 -57.66 -9.13 10.04
CA MET A 1 -58.29 -10.01 9.02
C MET A 1 -58.56 -9.10 7.83
N ASN A 2 -58.21 -9.32 6.57
CA ASN A 2 -57.76 -10.44 5.74
C ASN A 2 -57.45 -9.73 4.38
N LYS A 3 -56.41 -9.95 3.56
CA LYS A 3 -55.90 -11.21 3.00
C LYS A 3 -54.49 -10.93 2.45
N PHE A 4 -53.46 -11.35 3.18
CA PHE A 4 -52.26 -11.88 2.53
C PHE A 4 -52.66 -13.21 1.88
N ILE A 5 -51.92 -13.59 0.84
CA ILE A 5 -51.90 -14.92 0.22
C ILE A 5 -53.04 -15.18 -0.77
N LYS A 6 -52.61 -15.25 -2.05
CA LYS A 6 -53.08 -16.07 -3.18
C LYS A 6 -53.06 -15.19 -4.45
N ILE A 7 -52.35 -15.44 -5.55
CA ILE A 7 -51.68 -16.59 -6.17
C ILE A 7 -50.86 -15.93 -7.30
N ALA A 8 -49.53 -15.96 -7.29
CA ALA A 8 -48.71 -16.89 -8.07
C ALA A 8 -49.17 -17.08 -9.53
N ALA A 9 -48.42 -16.58 -10.51
CA ALA A 9 -47.89 -17.40 -11.62
C ALA A 9 -47.33 -16.54 -12.79
N VAL A 10 -46.07 -16.84 -13.11
CA VAL A 10 -45.35 -16.70 -14.40
C VAL A 10 -44.96 -15.30 -14.91
N ALA A 11 -43.68 -14.97 -14.67
CA ALA A 11 -42.65 -14.87 -15.71
C ALA A 11 -41.28 -15.03 -15.03
N LEU A 12 -40.81 -16.27 -14.90
CA LEU A 12 -39.65 -16.77 -15.67
C LEU A 12 -38.52 -15.74 -15.78
N PHE A 13 -37.59 -15.82 -14.82
CA PHE A 13 -36.15 -15.86 -15.07
C PHE A 13 -35.63 -14.90 -16.16
N SER A 14 -35.62 -13.61 -15.87
CA SER A 14 -34.55 -12.72 -16.38
C SER A 14 -33.46 -12.63 -15.32
N LEU A 15 -32.91 -13.79 -14.93
CA LEU A 15 -31.63 -13.86 -14.24
C LEU A 15 -30.53 -13.61 -15.27
N PHE A 16 -29.59 -12.77 -14.85
CA PHE A 16 -28.45 -12.28 -15.60
C PHE A 16 -28.75 -11.18 -16.63
N VAL A 17 -29.30 -10.05 -16.14
CA VAL A 17 -28.52 -8.83 -16.37
C VAL A 17 -27.20 -9.14 -15.70
N ALA A 18 -26.14 -9.39 -16.48
CA ALA A 18 -24.79 -9.36 -15.97
C ALA A 18 -24.75 -8.15 -15.05
N ALA A 19 -24.71 -8.36 -13.74
CA ALA A 19 -24.56 -7.28 -12.80
C ALA A 19 -23.29 -6.61 -13.28
N CYS A 20 -23.47 -5.50 -14.01
CA CYS A 20 -22.36 -4.76 -14.57
C CYS A 20 -21.46 -4.59 -13.36
N ASN A 21 -20.26 -5.13 -13.48
CA ASN A 21 -19.19 -5.11 -12.50
C ASN A 21 -18.72 -3.64 -12.39
N LYS A 22 -19.66 -2.72 -12.14
CA LYS A 22 -19.46 -1.29 -11.98
C LYS A 22 -18.76 -1.20 -10.64
N ALA A 23 -17.51 -0.78 -10.70
CA ALA A 23 -16.77 -0.45 -9.52
C ALA A 23 -17.59 0.50 -8.62
N ASP A 24 -17.56 0.24 -7.31
CA ASP A 24 -18.06 1.15 -6.29
C ASP A 24 -16.84 1.75 -5.58
N PRO A 25 -16.41 2.97 -5.97
CA PRO A 25 -15.22 3.57 -5.41
C PRO A 25 -15.30 3.80 -3.89
N LYS A 26 -16.49 4.06 -3.36
CA LYS A 26 -16.66 4.27 -1.92
C LYS A 26 -16.49 2.96 -1.15
N ALA A 27 -17.12 1.88 -1.63
CA ALA A 27 -16.95 0.56 -1.03
C ALA A 27 -15.50 0.07 -1.12
N ASP A 28 -14.85 0.26 -2.27
CA ASP A 28 -13.45 -0.12 -2.44
C ASP A 28 -12.50 0.73 -1.58
N PHE A 29 -12.75 2.04 -1.44
CA PHE A 29 -11.99 2.88 -0.51
C PHE A 29 -12.13 2.39 0.93
N LYS A 30 -13.35 2.04 1.34
CA LYS A 30 -13.60 1.47 2.68
C LYS A 30 -12.80 0.19 2.91
N LYS A 31 -12.67 -0.69 1.92
CA LYS A 31 -11.82 -1.89 2.05
C LYS A 31 -10.36 -1.53 2.33
N LEU A 32 -9.82 -0.49 1.68
CA LEU A 32 -8.46 -0.01 1.96
C LEU A 32 -8.34 0.62 3.34
N THR A 33 -9.34 1.37 3.82
CA THR A 33 -9.31 1.93 5.18
C THR A 33 -9.39 0.82 6.24
N ASP A 34 -10.28 -0.16 6.04
CA ASP A 34 -10.42 -1.32 6.93
C ASP A 34 -9.13 -2.15 6.95
N TRP A 35 -8.53 -2.38 5.79
CA TRP A 35 -7.21 -3.01 5.67
C TRP A 35 -6.15 -2.21 6.43
N SER A 36 -6.09 -0.89 6.28
CA SER A 36 -5.12 -0.05 6.99
C SER A 36 -5.28 -0.13 8.51
N VAL A 37 -6.52 -0.17 9.02
CA VAL A 37 -6.79 -0.37 10.45
C VAL A 37 -6.33 -1.76 10.90
N ALA A 38 -6.62 -2.81 10.13
CA ALA A 38 -6.16 -4.17 10.41
C ALA A 38 -4.62 -4.30 10.41
N GLN A 39 -3.92 -3.43 9.68
CA GLN A 39 -2.46 -3.37 9.62
C GLN A 39 -1.84 -2.39 10.62
N GLN A 40 -2.59 -1.81 11.56
CA GLN A 40 -2.05 -0.83 12.52
C GLN A 40 -0.82 -1.37 13.28
N GLN A 41 -0.84 -2.63 13.73
CA GLN A 41 0.31 -3.23 14.40
C GLN A 41 1.52 -3.37 13.46
N ALA A 42 1.29 -3.75 12.19
CA ALA A 42 2.36 -3.85 11.21
C ALA A 42 3.00 -2.49 10.91
N GLN A 43 2.21 -1.41 10.91
CA GLN A 43 2.72 -0.04 10.77
C GLN A 43 3.57 0.39 11.98
N LEU A 44 3.16 0.03 13.19
CA LEU A 44 3.95 0.28 14.40
C LEU A 44 5.26 -0.51 14.40
N ASP A 45 5.24 -1.78 13.96
CA ASP A 45 6.45 -2.59 13.83
C ASP A 45 7.42 -1.98 12.81
N LEU A 46 6.92 -1.51 11.66
CA LEU A 46 7.74 -0.83 10.66
C LEU A 46 8.32 0.48 11.17
N GLN A 47 7.56 1.26 11.94
CA GLN A 47 8.07 2.48 12.56
C GLN A 47 9.21 2.17 13.53
N LYS A 48 9.09 1.11 14.33
CA LYS A 48 10.17 0.66 15.23
C LYS A 48 11.40 0.23 14.45
N LEU A 49 11.23 -0.61 13.42
CA LEU A 49 12.33 -1.04 12.56
C LEU A 49 13.00 0.14 11.84
N GLN A 50 12.25 1.16 11.42
CA GLN A 50 12.81 2.37 10.83
C GLN A 50 13.66 3.15 11.84
N LEU A 51 13.21 3.30 13.08
CA LEU A 51 13.97 3.95 14.15
C LEU A 51 15.23 3.15 14.50
N GLU A 52 15.12 1.82 14.60
CA GLU A 52 16.25 0.93 14.82
C GLU A 52 17.26 1.04 13.67
N LEU A 53 16.80 1.04 12.41
CA LEU A 53 17.66 1.26 11.25
C LEU A 53 18.41 2.58 11.34
N GLN A 54 17.75 3.68 11.71
CA GLN A 54 18.43 4.97 11.89
C GLN A 54 19.53 4.90 12.96
N GLN A 55 19.27 4.23 14.08
CA GLN A 55 20.25 4.03 15.14
C GLN A 55 21.42 3.15 14.68
N LYS A 56 21.15 2.04 13.97
CA LYS A 56 22.16 1.12 13.46
C LYS A 56 23.00 1.75 12.34
N VAL A 57 22.39 2.54 11.45
CA VAL A 57 23.14 3.25 10.40
C VAL A 57 24.13 4.24 11.00
N ALA A 58 23.78 4.89 12.13
CA ALA A 58 24.70 5.79 12.83
C ALA A 58 25.96 5.11 13.39
N THR A 59 25.93 3.78 13.61
CA THR A 59 27.12 3.04 14.06
C THR A 59 28.09 2.72 12.92
N GLN A 60 27.64 2.86 11.66
CA GLN A 60 28.38 2.47 10.45
C GLN A 60 28.82 0.98 10.43
N ASP A 61 28.21 0.15 11.29
CA ASP A 61 28.50 -1.28 11.38
C ASP A 61 27.50 -2.07 10.53
N LEU A 62 27.96 -2.48 9.35
CA LEU A 62 27.14 -3.23 8.38
C LEU A 62 26.50 -4.49 8.97
N ALA A 63 27.21 -5.20 9.86
CA ALA A 63 26.71 -6.42 10.48
C ALA A 63 25.52 -6.17 11.42
N GLN A 64 25.35 -4.92 11.87
CA GLN A 64 24.19 -4.51 12.67
C GLN A 64 23.07 -3.89 11.83
N ILE A 65 23.37 -3.38 10.63
CA ILE A 65 22.37 -2.75 9.75
C ILE A 65 21.63 -3.82 8.93
N GLU A 66 22.36 -4.80 8.39
CA GLU A 66 21.81 -5.83 7.50
C GLU A 66 20.62 -6.60 8.11
N PRO A 67 20.69 -7.12 9.35
CA PRO A 67 19.58 -7.90 9.89
C PRO A 67 18.30 -7.07 10.08
N THR A 68 18.43 -5.82 10.54
CA THR A 68 17.28 -4.92 10.71
C THR A 68 16.72 -4.50 9.35
N LEU A 69 17.56 -4.31 8.33
CA LEU A 69 17.12 -4.01 6.98
C LEU A 69 16.36 -5.19 6.36
N ASP A 70 16.82 -6.41 6.57
CA ASP A 70 16.15 -7.62 6.12
C ASP A 70 14.77 -7.79 6.78
N GLN A 71 14.67 -7.54 8.09
CA GLN A 71 13.40 -7.53 8.81
C GLN A 71 12.44 -6.46 8.28
N PHE A 72 12.95 -5.25 8.03
CA PHE A 72 12.18 -4.16 7.45
C PHE A 72 11.64 -4.52 6.05
N ASN A 73 12.51 -5.05 5.18
CA ASN A 73 12.15 -5.49 3.83
C ASN A 73 11.12 -6.62 3.85
N THR A 74 11.28 -7.58 4.76
CA THR A 74 10.34 -8.70 4.95
C THR A 74 8.96 -8.18 5.36
N LYS A 75 8.91 -7.28 6.36
CA LYS A 75 7.65 -6.72 6.84
C LYS A 75 6.94 -5.88 5.76
N ILE A 76 7.68 -5.13 4.95
CA ILE A 76 7.09 -4.46 3.77
C ILE A 76 6.53 -5.48 2.78
N ALA A 77 7.26 -6.55 2.46
CA ALA A 77 6.78 -7.58 1.53
C ALA A 77 5.49 -8.26 2.03
N GLU A 78 5.38 -8.52 3.34
CA GLU A 78 4.16 -9.03 3.98
C GLU A 78 2.99 -8.05 3.85
N MET A 79 3.22 -6.76 4.12
CA MET A 79 2.18 -5.74 3.95
C MET A 79 1.77 -5.57 2.48
N GLN A 80 2.72 -5.60 1.55
CA GLN A 80 2.46 -5.55 0.11
C GLN A 80 1.56 -6.71 -0.31
N LYS A 81 1.91 -7.94 0.06
CA LYS A 81 1.11 -9.14 -0.20
C LYS A 81 -0.29 -9.03 0.40
N SER A 82 -0.39 -8.51 1.62
CA SER A 82 -1.68 -8.27 2.29
C SER A 82 -2.54 -7.24 1.54
N LEU A 83 -1.94 -6.15 1.09
CA LEU A 83 -2.62 -5.09 0.34
C LEU A 83 -3.03 -5.56 -1.06
N GLU A 84 -2.20 -6.35 -1.73
CA GLU A 84 -2.49 -6.97 -3.02
C GLU A 84 -3.74 -7.84 -2.98
N ALA A 85 -3.96 -8.55 -1.87
CA ALA A 85 -5.15 -9.36 -1.63
C ALA A 85 -6.45 -8.56 -1.44
N VAL A 86 -6.37 -7.23 -1.22
CA VAL A 86 -7.57 -6.39 -1.13
C VAL A 86 -8.18 -6.21 -2.52
N ASP A 87 -9.37 -6.77 -2.72
CA ASP A 87 -10.14 -6.68 -3.98
C ASP A 87 -10.65 -5.24 -4.18
N VAL A 88 -10.03 -4.54 -5.14
CA VAL A 88 -10.38 -3.18 -5.55
C VAL A 88 -10.64 -3.20 -7.05
N LYS A 89 -11.81 -2.72 -7.45
CA LYS A 89 -12.27 -2.67 -8.84
C LYS A 89 -12.26 -1.24 -9.39
N SER A 90 -12.40 -0.25 -8.52
CA SER A 90 -12.37 1.16 -8.90
C SER A 90 -10.98 1.60 -9.37
N PRO A 91 -10.85 2.21 -10.57
CA PRO A 91 -9.56 2.69 -11.07
C PRO A 91 -8.85 3.69 -10.15
N GLU A 92 -9.59 4.63 -9.54
CA GLU A 92 -8.99 5.65 -8.66
C GLU A 92 -8.52 5.05 -7.32
N ILE A 93 -9.24 4.05 -6.80
CA ILE A 93 -8.84 3.34 -5.58
C ILE A 93 -7.68 2.38 -5.88
N LYS A 94 -7.69 1.76 -7.06
CA LYS A 94 -6.57 0.94 -7.54
C LYS A 94 -5.31 1.79 -7.67
N ALA A 95 -5.42 3.00 -8.21
CA ALA A 95 -4.29 3.93 -8.31
C ALA A 95 -3.70 4.25 -6.93
N LEU A 96 -4.52 4.42 -5.89
CA LEU A 96 -4.04 4.61 -4.51
C LEU A 96 -3.25 3.39 -4.01
N LYS A 97 -3.83 2.19 -4.18
CA LYS A 97 -3.19 0.92 -3.81
C LYS A 97 -1.85 0.72 -4.54
N ASP A 98 -1.84 0.90 -5.85
CA ASP A 98 -0.64 0.76 -6.69
C ASP A 98 0.44 1.77 -6.28
N LYS A 99 0.04 3.03 -6.02
CA LYS A 99 0.97 4.08 -5.58
C LYS A 99 1.57 3.76 -4.21
N MET A 100 0.78 3.22 -3.28
CA MET A 100 1.28 2.79 -1.96
C MET A 100 2.36 1.71 -2.11
N ILE A 101 2.11 0.68 -2.94
CA ILE A 101 3.09 -0.38 -3.23
C ILE A 101 4.36 0.19 -3.87
N SER A 102 4.20 1.08 -4.86
CA SER A 102 5.33 1.74 -5.53
C SER A 102 6.16 2.57 -4.58
N THR A 103 5.54 3.32 -3.66
CA THR A 103 6.25 4.15 -2.68
C THR A 103 7.03 3.29 -1.69
N TRP A 104 6.47 2.17 -1.22
CA TRP A 104 7.22 1.23 -0.39
C TRP A 104 8.39 0.59 -1.13
N ASN A 105 8.23 0.22 -2.40
CA ASN A 105 9.34 -0.30 -3.21
C ASN A 105 10.46 0.72 -3.37
N ALA A 106 10.12 1.97 -3.72
CA ALA A 106 11.10 3.04 -3.83
C ALA A 106 11.85 3.27 -2.50
N SER A 107 11.16 3.18 -1.37
CA SER A 107 11.77 3.30 -0.05
C SER A 107 12.75 2.16 0.25
N LYS A 108 12.37 0.90 -0.02
CA LYS A 108 13.25 -0.26 0.12
C LYS A 108 14.49 -0.14 -0.75
N ASP A 109 14.29 0.18 -2.04
CA ASP A 109 15.39 0.29 -3.01
C ASP A 109 16.40 1.35 -2.59
N LEU A 110 15.93 2.50 -2.09
CA LEU A 110 16.81 3.55 -1.55
C LEU A 110 17.62 3.10 -0.33
N MET A 111 17.02 2.32 0.57
CA MET A 111 17.75 1.79 1.73
C MET A 111 18.79 0.75 1.33
N ILE A 112 18.46 -0.14 0.38
CA ILE A 112 19.41 -1.12 -0.18
C ILE A 112 20.57 -0.41 -0.89
N ASP A 113 20.26 0.60 -1.72
CA ASP A 113 21.25 1.40 -2.40
C ASP A 113 22.17 2.14 -1.41
N GLY A 114 21.59 2.72 -0.35
CA GLY A 114 22.37 3.35 0.72
C GLY A 114 23.30 2.37 1.43
N LEU A 115 22.85 1.15 1.70
CA LEU A 115 23.69 0.09 2.27
C LEU A 115 24.81 -0.35 1.32
N ASN A 116 24.51 -0.48 0.02
CA ASN A 116 25.50 -0.82 -0.99
C ASN A 116 26.55 0.28 -1.15
N ALA A 117 26.14 1.56 -1.06
CA ALA A 117 27.07 2.69 -1.03
C ALA A 117 27.99 2.65 0.20
N MET A 118 27.48 2.22 1.37
CA MET A 118 28.32 2.02 2.56
C MET A 118 29.33 0.88 2.39
N LYS A 119 28.92 -0.23 1.76
CA LYS A 119 29.82 -1.36 1.45
C LYS A 119 30.90 -1.01 0.43
N ASN A 120 30.52 -0.24 -0.59
CA ASN A 120 31.41 0.19 -1.65
C ASN A 120 30.94 1.55 -2.19
N PRO A 121 31.56 2.67 -1.76
CA PRO A 121 31.15 4.01 -2.18
C PRO A 121 31.21 4.28 -3.68
N GLN A 122 31.95 3.47 -4.44
CA GLN A 122 32.07 3.57 -5.91
C GLN A 122 31.00 2.75 -6.65
N SER A 123 30.21 1.94 -5.94
CA SER A 123 29.23 1.02 -6.55
C SER A 123 27.93 1.69 -6.97
N ILE A 124 27.69 2.93 -6.55
CA ILE A 124 26.43 3.65 -6.75
C ILE A 124 26.71 4.93 -7.51
N ASP A 125 26.00 5.13 -8.61
CA ASP A 125 25.94 6.41 -9.32
C ASP A 125 25.21 7.44 -8.43
N GLN A 126 25.94 8.42 -7.90
CA GLN A 126 25.39 9.48 -7.05
C GLN A 126 24.25 10.24 -7.73
N LYS A 127 24.30 10.43 -9.06
CA LYS A 127 23.23 11.10 -9.80
C LYS A 127 22.00 10.22 -9.83
N ALA A 128 22.16 8.93 -10.11
CA ALA A 128 21.05 7.98 -10.08
C ALA A 128 20.42 7.86 -8.67
N LEU A 129 21.24 7.88 -7.60
CA LEU A 129 20.75 7.87 -6.22
C LEU A 129 19.94 9.14 -5.90
N MET A 130 20.42 10.30 -6.34
CA MET A 130 19.71 11.58 -6.18
C MET A 130 18.38 11.57 -6.94
N GLU A 131 18.36 11.08 -8.19
CA GLU A 131 17.14 10.95 -8.99
C GLU A 131 16.14 9.98 -8.34
N LYS A 132 16.59 8.81 -7.86
CA LYS A 132 15.74 7.88 -7.11
C LYS A 132 15.17 8.52 -5.85
N THR A 133 15.97 9.30 -5.12
CA THR A 133 15.54 10.01 -3.90
C THR A 133 14.45 11.03 -4.23
N GLN A 134 14.65 11.86 -5.26
CA GLN A 134 13.65 12.81 -5.71
C GLN A 134 12.36 12.13 -6.17
N ASN A 135 12.46 11.02 -6.89
CA ASN A 135 11.30 10.25 -7.34
C ASN A 135 10.53 9.62 -6.17
N ALA A 136 11.22 9.18 -5.12
CA ALA A 136 10.58 8.66 -3.91
C ALA A 136 9.87 9.77 -3.13
N VAL A 137 10.49 10.95 -2.98
CA VAL A 137 9.86 12.12 -2.35
C VAL A 137 8.59 12.52 -3.11
N LYS A 138 8.70 12.71 -4.43
CA LYS A 138 7.55 13.03 -5.29
C LYS A 138 6.45 11.96 -5.19
N SER A 139 6.83 10.69 -5.14
CA SER A 139 5.87 9.60 -5.02
C SER A 139 5.15 9.59 -3.66
N ALA A 140 5.84 9.96 -2.59
CA ALA A 140 5.24 10.13 -1.27
C ALA A 140 4.27 11.32 -1.22
N GLU A 141 4.62 12.46 -1.84
CA GLU A 141 3.75 13.63 -1.96
C GLU A 141 2.48 13.32 -2.75
N GLU A 142 2.62 12.66 -3.91
CA GLU A 142 1.49 12.23 -4.74
C GLU A 142 0.60 11.23 -4.00
N LEU A 143 1.19 10.29 -3.25
CA LEU A 143 0.46 9.33 -2.42
C LEU A 143 -0.35 10.05 -1.33
N GLN A 144 0.28 10.99 -0.62
CA GLN A 144 -0.39 11.78 0.42
C GLN A 144 -1.54 12.59 -0.15
N LYS A 145 -1.32 13.27 -1.29
CA LYS A 145 -2.36 14.05 -1.97
C LYS A 145 -3.53 13.16 -2.37
N LEU A 146 -3.26 12.01 -3.01
CA LEU A 146 -4.30 11.09 -3.42
C LEU A 146 -5.09 10.53 -2.23
N GLN A 147 -4.41 10.21 -1.13
CA GLN A 147 -5.07 9.76 0.09
C GLN A 147 -6.01 10.83 0.67
N VAL A 148 -5.58 12.09 0.72
CA VAL A 148 -6.41 13.21 1.19
C VAL A 148 -7.62 13.43 0.28
N GLU A 149 -7.42 13.45 -1.05
CA GLU A 149 -8.51 13.62 -2.01
C GLU A 149 -9.56 12.51 -1.91
N LEU A 150 -9.14 11.25 -1.79
CA LEU A 150 -10.04 10.12 -1.65
C LEU A 150 -10.73 10.09 -0.30
N GLN A 151 -10.05 10.46 0.79
CA GLN A 151 -10.66 10.62 2.11
C GLN A 151 -11.75 11.70 2.10
N GLN A 152 -11.51 12.83 1.43
CA GLN A 152 -12.52 13.89 1.29
C GLN A 152 -13.73 13.43 0.47
N LYS A 153 -13.50 12.65 -0.59
CA LYS A 153 -14.57 12.14 -1.48
C LYS A 153 -15.39 11.02 -0.86
N PHE A 154 -14.75 10.09 -0.15
CA PHE A 154 -15.35 8.80 0.24
C PHE A 154 -15.34 8.50 1.74
N GLY A 155 -14.67 9.33 2.55
CA GLY A 155 -14.50 9.11 3.99
C GLY A 155 -15.71 9.46 4.87
N GLN A 156 -16.85 9.80 4.28
CA GLN A 156 -18.11 10.09 4.96
C GLN A 156 -19.08 8.91 4.90
#